data_AF-A0A510GIZ1-F1
#
_entry.id   AF-A0A510GIZ1-F1
#
_cell.length_a   1.000
_cell.length_b   1.000
_cell.length_c   1.000
_cell.angle_alpha   90.00
_cell.angle_beta   90.00
_cell.angle_gamma   90.00
#
_symmetry.space_group_name_H-M   'P 1'
#
loop_
_entity.id
_entity.type
_entity.pdbx_description
1 polymer ?
#
loop_
_entity_poly.entity_id
_entity_poly.type
_entity_poly.pdbx_seq_one_letter_code
_entity_poly.pdbx_strand_id
1 'polypeptide(L)'
;MDKHIASLPTATKYVNPKLLNFNPESKIRIRFSLMPVRMSEILEPKTSTIIERIKAVNIFIEAGYEVHLNFSPIIAYEGWLT
;
A
#
# COMPACT_ATOMS: atom_id res chain seq x y z
N MET A 1 26.11 0.95 -6.95
CA MET A 1 26.17 1.00 -5.47
C MET A 1 24.93 0.31 -4.96
N ASP A 2 25.06 -0.92 -4.48
CA ASP A 2 23.92 -1.72 -4.04
C ASP A 2 23.25 -1.07 -2.84
N LYS A 3 22.04 -0.55 -3.04
CA LYS A 3 21.21 -0.07 -1.93
C LYS A 3 20.66 -1.31 -1.22
N HIS A 4 21.25 -1.67 -0.08
CA HIS A 4 20.64 -2.64 0.82
C HIS A 4 19.33 -2.05 1.36
N ILE A 5 18.22 -2.49 0.77
CA ILE A 5 16.87 -2.10 1.18
C ILE A 5 16.45 -3.01 2.32
N ALA A 6 16.21 -2.43 3.48
CA ALA A 6 15.48 -3.07 4.57
C ALA A 6 14.01 -3.23 4.13
N SER A 7 13.69 -4.42 3.63
CA SER A 7 12.34 -4.81 3.28
C SER A 7 11.61 -5.30 4.52
N LEU A 8 10.68 -4.51 5.04
CA LEU A 8 9.71 -5.02 6.00
C LEU A 8 8.76 -5.97 5.26
N PRO A 9 8.55 -7.22 5.72
CA PRO A 9 7.77 -8.25 4.99
C PRO A 9 6.26 -7.97 4.96
N THR A 10 5.82 -6.73 5.22
CA THR A 10 4.42 -6.39 5.50
C THR A 10 3.80 -5.60 4.35
N ALA A 11 2.53 -5.87 4.05
CA ALA A 11 1.69 -5.02 3.23
C ALA A 11 0.59 -4.45 4.11
N THR A 12 0.37 -3.14 4.05
CA THR A 12 -0.58 -2.44 4.93
C THR A 12 -1.85 -2.07 4.19
N LYS A 13 -2.95 -2.10 4.94
CA LYS A 13 -4.27 -1.57 4.56
C LYS A 13 -4.55 -0.21 5.21
N TYR A 14 -3.64 0.26 6.06
CA TYR A 14 -3.70 1.52 6.76
C TYR A 14 -2.65 2.49 6.24
N VAL A 15 -3.05 3.72 6.00
CA VAL A 15 -2.16 4.86 5.81
C VAL A 15 -1.80 5.39 7.20
N ASN A 16 -0.52 5.42 7.52
CA ASN A 16 -0.02 5.93 8.81
C ASN A 16 0.86 7.17 8.59
N PRO A 17 0.31 8.39 8.72
CA PRO A 17 1.06 9.63 8.51
C PRO A 17 2.25 9.80 9.47
N LYS A 18 2.25 9.13 10.63
CA LYS A 18 3.36 9.21 11.59
C LYS A 18 4.68 8.68 11.00
N LEU A 19 4.60 7.80 10.00
CA LEU A 19 5.77 7.29 9.30
C LEU A 19 6.49 8.39 8.49
N LEU A 20 5.81 9.47 8.12
CA LEU A 20 6.43 10.58 7.38
C LEU A 20 7.46 11.37 8.21
N ASN A 21 7.43 11.23 9.53
CA ASN A 21 8.42 11.81 10.43
C ASN A 21 9.71 10.98 10.52
N PHE A 22 9.73 9.79 9.91
CA PHE A 22 10.90 8.93 9.85
C PHE A 22 11.65 9.20 8.54
N ASN A 23 12.99 9.33 8.61
CA ASN A 23 13.81 9.44 7.40
C ASN A 23 14.23 8.03 6.92
N PRO A 24 13.65 7.50 5.83
CA PRO A 24 13.96 6.15 5.35
C PRO A 24 15.34 6.02 4.67
N GLU A 25 16.05 7.12 4.39
CA GLU A 25 17.31 7.14 3.61
C GLU A 25 17.23 6.35 2.29
N SER A 26 16.04 6.26 1.67
CA SER A 26 15.77 5.40 0.50
C SER A 26 16.11 3.92 0.70
N LYS A 27 16.09 3.42 1.94
CA LYS A 27 16.38 2.03 2.32
C LYS A 27 15.16 1.29 2.84
N ILE A 28 13.99 1.93 2.96
CA ILE A 28 12.77 1.27 3.46
C ILE A 28 11.76 1.11 2.33
N ARG A 29 11.25 -0.12 2.22
CA ARG A 29 10.12 -0.44 1.37
C ARG A 29 8.81 -0.45 2.16
N ILE A 30 7.80 0.22 1.63
CA ILE A 30 6.42 0.15 2.13
C ILE A 30 5.51 -0.35 1.02
N ARG A 31 4.52 -1.18 1.36
CA ARG A 31 3.58 -1.77 0.40
C ARG A 31 2.15 -1.46 0.79
N PHE A 32 1.40 -0.84 -0.12
CA PHE A 32 -0.03 -0.60 0.07
C PHE A 32 -0.84 -1.69 -0.62
N SER A 33 -1.74 -2.33 0.11
CA SER A 33 -2.66 -3.30 -0.47
C SER A 33 -3.80 -2.57 -1.19
N LEU A 34 -4.04 -2.91 -2.45
CA LEU A 34 -5.12 -2.38 -3.27
C LEU A 34 -6.03 -3.50 -3.78
N MET A 35 -7.30 -3.14 -3.97
CA MET A 35 -8.33 -3.96 -4.62
C MET A 35 -9.46 -3.03 -5.12
N PRO A 36 -10.43 -3.51 -5.90
CA PRO A 36 -11.59 -2.71 -6.28
C PRO A 36 -12.34 -2.13 -5.06
N VAL A 37 -12.74 -0.86 -5.15
CA VAL A 37 -13.34 -0.10 -4.03
C VAL A 37 -14.51 -0.83 -3.39
N ARG A 38 -15.47 -1.30 -4.20
CA ARG A 38 -16.64 -2.03 -3.73
C ARG A 38 -16.28 -3.27 -2.91
N MET A 39 -15.23 -3.99 -3.30
CA MET A 39 -14.76 -5.17 -2.57
C MET A 39 -14.10 -4.78 -1.25
N SER A 40 -13.32 -3.70 -1.24
CA SER A 40 -12.70 -3.17 -0.02
C SER A 40 -13.74 -2.69 0.99
N GLU A 41 -14.84 -2.10 0.55
CA GLU A 41 -15.94 -1.66 1.44
C GLU A 41 -16.64 -2.84 2.12
N ILE A 42 -16.78 -3.95 1.39
CA ILE A 42 -17.41 -5.17 1.92
C ILE A 42 -16.46 -5.93 2.84
N LEU A 43 -15.22 -6.15 2.40
CA LEU A 43 -14.27 -7.06 3.06
C LEU A 43 -13.38 -6.37 4.10
N GLU A 44 -13.13 -5.06 3.95
CA GLU A 44 -12.19 -4.29 4.78
C GLU A 44 -12.75 -2.96 5.31
N PRO A 45 -13.99 -2.89 5.84
CA PRO A 45 -14.68 -1.62 6.13
C PRO A 45 -14.00 -0.73 7.19
N LYS A 46 -13.05 -1.26 7.97
CA LYS A 46 -12.37 -0.55 9.09
C LYS A 46 -10.91 -0.23 8.78
N THR A 47 -10.58 -0.05 7.51
CA THR A 47 -9.23 0.24 7.03
C THR A 47 -9.20 1.57 6.28
N SER A 48 -8.02 2.07 5.94
CA SER A 48 -7.95 3.23 5.05
C SER A 48 -8.60 2.88 3.71
N THR A 49 -9.39 3.80 3.19
CA THR A 49 -10.06 3.66 1.91
C THR A 49 -9.04 3.46 0.78
N ILE A 50 -9.46 2.84 -0.32
CA ILE A 50 -8.60 2.66 -1.49
C ILE A 50 -8.07 4.01 -2.01
N ILE A 51 -8.89 5.06 -2.00
CA ILE A 51 -8.45 6.39 -2.44
C ILE A 51 -7.39 7.00 -1.50
N GLU A 52 -7.49 6.81 -0.19
CA GLU A 52 -6.45 7.24 0.76
C GLU A 52 -5.14 6.49 0.52
N ARG A 53 -5.20 5.17 0.30
CA ARG A 53 -4.02 4.35 0.00
C ARG A 53 -3.34 4.81 -1.31
N ILE A 54 -4.11 5.14 -2.35
CA ILE A 54 -3.57 5.66 -3.62
C ILE A 54 -2.91 7.03 -3.42
N LYS A 55 -3.57 7.96 -2.71
CA LYS A 55 -3.00 9.28 -2.42
C LYS A 55 -1.70 9.18 -1.60
N ALA A 56 -1.63 8.22 -0.69
CA ALA A 56 -0.44 7.98 0.12
C ALA A 56 0.77 7.55 -0.72
N VAL A 57 0.59 6.98 -1.91
CA VAL A 57 1.72 6.56 -2.78
C VAL A 57 2.66 7.72 -3.05
N ASN A 58 2.13 8.84 -3.58
CA ASN A 58 2.97 9.99 -3.92
C ASN A 58 3.62 10.60 -2.68
N ILE A 59 2.87 10.74 -1.59
CA ILE A 59 3.37 11.31 -0.33
C ILE A 59 4.55 10.49 0.21
N PHE A 60 4.46 9.16 0.19
CA PHE A 60 5.53 8.30 0.69
C PHE A 60 6.73 8.22 -0.26
N ILE A 61 6.52 8.30 -1.59
CA ILE A 61 7.61 8.45 -2.56
C ILE A 61 8.39 9.74 -2.30
N GLU A 62 7.69 10.86 -2.14
CA GLU A 62 8.29 12.17 -1.83
C GLU A 62 9.04 12.16 -0.49
N ALA A 63 8.55 11.42 0.50
CA ALA A 63 9.22 11.20 1.77
C ALA A 63 10.43 10.24 1.70
N GLY A 64 10.77 9.72 0.51
CA GLY A 64 11.96 8.91 0.27
C GLY A 64 11.78 7.40 0.51
N TYR A 65 10.54 6.90 0.60
CA TYR A 65 10.28 5.46 0.67
C TYR A 65 10.29 4.82 -0.72
N GLU A 66 10.69 3.54 -0.78
CA GLU A 66 10.38 2.70 -1.93
C GLU A 66 8.94 2.17 -1.80
N VAL A 67 8.02 2.66 -2.62
CA VAL A 67 6.60 2.31 -2.51
C VAL A 67 6.23 1.23 -3.52
N HIS A 68 5.62 0.15 -3.04
CA HIS A 68 5.10 -0.93 -3.85
C HIS A 68 3.58 -1.05 -3.69
N LEU A 69 2.92 -1.58 -4.72
CA LEU A 69 1.50 -1.88 -4.69
C LEU A 69 1.30 -3.38 -4.64
N ASN A 70 0.41 -3.83 -3.76
CA ASN A 70 0.07 -5.22 -3.60
C ASN A 70 -1.40 -5.42 -3.93
N PHE A 71 -1.70 -6.06 -5.07
CA PHE A 71 -3.07 -6.33 -5.50
C PHE A 71 -3.54 -7.66 -4.89
N SER A 72 -4.12 -7.58 -3.69
CA SER A 72 -4.57 -8.77 -2.96
C SER A 72 -5.72 -8.45 -1.99
N PRO A 73 -6.66 -9.39 -1.77
CA PRO A 73 -6.77 -10.66 -2.48
C PRO A 73 -7.25 -10.44 -3.91
N ILE A 74 -6.92 -11.39 -4.79
CA ILE A 74 -7.63 -11.52 -6.06
C ILE A 74 -8.96 -12.20 -5.73
N ILE A 75 -10.06 -11.51 -6.01
CA ILE A 75 -11.41 -11.97 -5.66
C ILE A 75 -12.07 -12.41 -6.95
N ALA A 76 -12.26 -13.71 -7.11
CA ALA A 76 -13.07 -14.27 -8.18
C ALA A 76 -14.55 -14.18 -7.80
N TYR A 77 -15.37 -13.66 -8.70
CA TYR A 77 -16.83 -13.64 -8.59
C TYR A 77 -17.46 -13.89 -9.96
N GLU A 78 -18.76 -14.14 -10.00
CA GLU A 78 -19.49 -14.37 -11.25
C GLU A 78 -19.31 -13.18 -12.20
N GLY A 79 -18.89 -13.44 -13.44
CA GLY A 79 -18.52 -12.40 -14.41
C GLY A 79 -17.06 -11.92 -14.37
N TRP A 80 -16.17 -12.59 -13.61
CA TRP A 80 -14.77 -12.16 -13.50
C TRP A 80 -13.94 -12.35 -14.78
N LEU A 81 -14.22 -13.37 -15.60
CA LEU A 81 -13.49 -13.67 -16.84
C LEU A 81 -14.37 -13.63 -18.10
N THR A 82 -15.65 -13.32 -17.94
CA THR A 82 -16.71 -13.52 -18.93
C THR A 82 -17.58 -12.28 -18.97
#